data_AF-A0A098BXM0-F1
#
_entry.id   AF-A0A098BXM0-F1
#
_cell.length_a   1.000
_cell.length_b   1.000
_cell.length_c   1.000
_cell.angle_alpha   90.00
_cell.angle_beta   90.00
_cell.angle_gamma   90.00
#
_symmetry.space_group_name_H-M   'P 1'
#
loop_
_entity.id
_entity.type
_entity.pdbx_description
1 polymer ?
#
loop_
_entity_poly.entity_id
_entity_poly.type
_entity_poly.pdbx_seq_one_letter_code
_entity_poly.pdbx_strand_id
1 'polypeptide(L)'
;MWSIQQFKLVYDRFLSSGLSVTDFCANECILHSKFYYWKKKLHEQNQLREQPSDFVPIVFSGSNTQLPAKRKVQHKPILEHNAPASGDVFEIVYPNGVKLRVPVGADINQLRSLILLTQ
;
A
#
# COMPACT_ATOMS: atom_id res chain seq x y z
N MET A 1 0.48 -23.69 18.74
CA MET A 1 0.26 -22.28 18.32
C MET A 1 -0.54 -22.28 17.02
N TRP A 2 -1.56 -21.43 16.84
CA TRP A 2 -2.17 -21.22 15.51
C TRP A 2 -1.46 -20.08 14.78
N SER A 3 -1.40 -20.14 13.45
CA SER A 3 -1.00 -19.02 12.60
C SER A 3 -2.23 -18.30 12.03
N ILE A 4 -2.04 -17.07 11.54
CA ILE A 4 -3.12 -16.28 10.92
C ILE A 4 -3.73 -17.01 9.70
N GLN A 5 -2.89 -17.75 8.95
CA GLN A 5 -3.32 -18.51 7.76
C GLN A 5 -4.12 -19.75 8.15
N GLN A 6 -3.71 -20.45 9.21
CA GLN A 6 -4.46 -21.59 9.74
C GLN A 6 -5.83 -21.15 10.24
N PHE A 7 -5.89 -20.01 10.94
CA PHE A 7 -7.18 -19.48 11.39
C PHE A 7 -8.07 -19.04 10.21
N LYS A 8 -7.51 -18.49 9.12
CA LYS A 8 -8.30 -18.17 7.93
C LYS A 8 -9.04 -19.39 7.37
N LEU A 9 -8.37 -20.55 7.29
CA LEU A 9 -9.01 -21.78 6.82
C LEU A 9 -10.14 -22.24 7.76
N VAL A 10 -9.94 -22.11 9.07
CA VAL A 10 -10.99 -22.39 10.07
C VAL A 10 -12.16 -21.41 9.90
N TYR A 11 -11.88 -20.13 9.71
CA TYR A 11 -12.88 -19.09 9.53
C TYR A 11 -13.67 -19.24 8.23
N ASP A 12 -13.03 -19.70 7.15
CA ASP A 12 -13.69 -20.03 5.88
C ASP A 12 -14.67 -21.21 6.06
N ARG A 13 -14.23 -22.28 6.73
CA ARG A 13 -15.11 -23.40 7.10
C ARG A 13 -16.28 -22.93 7.97
N PHE A 14 -16.06 -22.00 8.90
CA PHE A 14 -17.13 -21.38 9.68
C PHE A 14 -18.13 -20.65 8.78
N LEU A 15 -17.68 -19.77 7.89
CA LEU A 15 -18.54 -19.03 6.95
C LEU A 15 -19.33 -19.97 6.04
N SER A 16 -18.69 -21.04 5.55
CA SER A 16 -19.31 -22.05 4.70
C SER A 16 -20.31 -22.94 5.45
N SER A 17 -20.14 -23.12 6.76
CA SER A 17 -21.02 -23.98 7.57
C SER A 17 -22.40 -23.38 7.83
N GLY A 18 -22.53 -22.06 7.84
CA GLY A 18 -23.77 -21.35 8.23
C GLY A 18 -24.20 -21.58 9.69
N LEU A 19 -23.36 -22.22 10.50
CA LEU A 19 -23.62 -22.48 11.92
C LEU A 19 -23.43 -21.23 12.76
N SER A 20 -24.03 -21.22 13.96
CA SER A 20 -23.67 -20.23 14.97
C SER A 20 -22.22 -20.43 15.42
N VAL A 21 -21.59 -19.36 15.93
CA VAL A 21 -20.22 -19.46 16.49
C VAL A 21 -20.15 -20.52 17.59
N THR A 22 -21.22 -20.64 18.39
CA THR A 22 -21.31 -21.62 19.48
C THR A 22 -21.30 -23.04 18.97
N ASP A 23 -22.15 -23.35 18.00
CA ASP A 23 -22.27 -24.71 17.45
C ASP A 23 -21.00 -25.09 16.66
N PHE A 24 -20.44 -24.15 15.90
CA PHE A 24 -19.19 -24.36 15.18
C PHE A 24 -18.02 -24.62 16.13
N CYS A 25 -17.89 -23.82 17.20
CA CYS A 25 -16.83 -24.00 18.19
C CYS A 25 -16.98 -25.33 18.95
N ALA A 26 -18.21 -25.75 19.25
CA ALA A 26 -18.49 -27.06 19.84
C ALA A 26 -18.09 -28.21 18.90
N ASN A 27 -18.49 -28.14 17.62
CA ASN A 27 -18.18 -29.18 16.63
C ASN A 27 -16.67 -29.32 16.34
N GLU A 28 -15.96 -28.21 16.18
CA GLU A 28 -14.53 -28.20 15.88
C GLU A 28 -13.64 -28.30 17.13
N CYS A 29 -14.23 -28.45 18.32
CA CYS A 29 -13.53 -28.48 19.61
C CYS A 29 -12.63 -27.23 19.82
N ILE A 30 -13.15 -26.05 19.47
CA ILE A 30 -12.45 -24.77 19.59
C ILE A 30 -13.00 -24.02 20.80
N LEU A 31 -12.12 -23.52 21.67
CA LEU A 31 -12.56 -22.61 22.74
C LEU A 31 -13.09 -21.30 22.14
N HIS A 32 -14.23 -20.82 22.62
CA HIS A 32 -14.82 -19.54 22.22
C HIS A 32 -13.82 -18.39 22.32
N SER A 33 -13.10 -18.29 23.44
CA SER A 33 -12.09 -17.26 23.67
C SER A 33 -11.01 -17.26 22.60
N LYS A 34 -10.57 -18.45 22.18
CA LYS A 34 -9.58 -18.63 21.11
C LYS A 34 -10.16 -18.19 19.76
N PHE A 35 -11.39 -18.55 19.45
CA PHE A 35 -12.05 -18.12 18.21
C PHE A 35 -12.16 -16.59 18.13
N TYR A 36 -12.69 -15.95 19.18
CA TYR A 36 -12.83 -14.50 19.21
C TYR A 36 -11.50 -13.76 19.21
N TYR A 37 -10.50 -14.28 19.92
CA TYR A 37 -9.13 -13.75 19.88
C TYR A 37 -8.60 -13.70 18.44
N TRP A 38 -8.70 -14.81 17.71
CA TRP A 38 -8.20 -14.87 16.34
C TRP A 38 -9.05 -14.09 15.35
N LYS A 39 -10.37 -14.03 15.53
CA LYS A 39 -11.27 -13.17 14.75
C LYS A 39 -10.87 -11.70 14.87
N LYS A 40 -10.61 -11.23 16.10
CA LYS A 40 -10.11 -9.87 16.34
C LYS A 40 -8.77 -9.65 15.64
N LYS A 41 -7.82 -10.59 15.81
CA LYS A 41 -6.50 -10.51 15.21
C LYS A 41 -6.51 -10.49 13.67
N LEU A 42 -7.47 -11.20 13.06
CA LEU A 42 -7.69 -11.18 11.61
C LEU A 42 -8.18 -9.80 11.14
N HIS A 43 -9.09 -9.19 11.90
CA HIS A 43 -9.60 -7.84 11.62
C HIS A 43 -8.52 -6.76 11.76
N GLU A 44 -7.66 -6.85 12.78
CA GLU A 44 -6.50 -5.96 12.96
C GLU A 44 -5.51 -6.07 11.79
N GLN A 45 -5.25 -7.28 11.30
CA GLN A 45 -4.38 -7.49 10.14
C GLN A 45 -4.96 -6.87 8.87
N ASN A 46 -6.26 -7.01 8.64
CA ASN A 46 -6.92 -6.40 7.47
C ASN A 46 -6.91 -4.87 7.58
N GLN A 47 -7.21 -4.30 8.75
CA GLN A 47 -7.10 -2.85 8.95
C GLN A 47 -5.68 -2.33 8.68
N LEU A 48 -4.62 -3.01 9.14
CA LEU A 48 -3.24 -2.58 8.85
C LEU A 48 -2.89 -2.64 7.35
N ARG A 49 -3.55 -3.51 6.57
CA ARG A 49 -3.39 -3.57 5.12
C ARG A 49 -4.24 -2.52 4.40
N GLU A 50 -5.41 -2.21 4.95
CA GLU A 50 -6.40 -1.31 4.38
C GLU A 50 -6.25 0.13 4.82
N GLN A 51 -5.44 0.42 5.84
CA GLN A 51 -5.07 1.79 6.18
C GLN A 51 -4.49 2.43 4.91
N PRO A 52 -5.26 3.30 4.24
CA PRO A 52 -4.68 4.11 3.20
C PRO A 52 -3.62 4.91 3.93
N SER A 53 -2.41 4.96 3.37
CA SER A 53 -1.38 5.90 3.82
C SER A 53 -2.07 7.20 4.20
N ASP A 54 -1.84 7.73 5.41
CA ASP A 54 -2.42 8.98 5.95
C ASP A 54 -2.23 10.21 5.02
N PHE A 55 -1.61 9.98 3.87
CA PHE A 55 -1.55 10.85 2.72
C PHE A 55 -2.92 11.05 2.08
N VAL A 56 -3.62 12.07 2.57
CA VAL A 56 -4.71 12.70 1.83
C VAL A 56 -4.11 13.47 0.64
N PRO A 57 -4.42 13.14 -0.61
CA PRO A 57 -3.91 13.89 -1.76
C PRO A 57 -4.48 15.31 -1.73
N ILE A 58 -3.62 16.32 -1.61
CA ILE A 58 -4.02 17.71 -1.80
C ILE A 58 -4.25 17.92 -3.30
N VAL A 59 -5.52 18.10 -3.68
CA VAL A 59 -5.90 18.43 -5.06
C VAL A 59 -5.77 19.94 -5.24
N PHE A 60 -4.74 20.38 -5.97
CA PHE A 60 -4.67 21.76 -6.44
C PHE A 60 -5.67 21.93 -7.58
N SER A 61 -6.91 22.30 -7.25
CA SER A 61 -7.86 22.79 -8.25
C SER A 61 -7.31 24.09 -8.82
N GLY A 62 -6.64 24.00 -9.96
CA GLY A 62 -6.15 25.16 -10.70
C GLY A 62 -7.34 25.99 -11.18
N SER A 63 -7.68 27.03 -10.42
CA SER A 63 -8.36 28.19 -10.99
C SER A 63 -7.29 29.16 -11.48
N ASN A 64 -7.26 29.32 -12.79
CA ASN A 64 -6.35 30.18 -13.54
C ASN A 64 -6.69 31.65 -13.29
N THR A 65 -6.53 32.14 -12.08
CA THR A 65 -6.78 33.55 -11.76
C THR A 65 -5.46 34.22 -11.46
N GLN A 66 -4.89 34.83 -12.51
CA GLN A 66 -3.81 35.80 -12.38
C GLN A 66 -4.23 36.88 -11.38
N LEU A 67 -3.46 37.03 -10.30
CA LEU A 67 -3.44 38.26 -9.51
C LEU A 67 -1.98 38.66 -9.27
N PRO A 68 -1.61 39.93 -9.50
CA PRO A 68 -0.22 40.36 -9.46
C PRO A 68 0.14 40.74 -8.01
N ALA A 69 1.09 40.02 -7.41
CA ALA A 69 1.71 40.49 -6.18
C ALA A 69 3.21 40.24 -6.22
N LYS A 70 3.93 41.26 -6.67
CA LYS A 70 5.34 41.43 -6.35
C LYS A 70 5.54 41.29 -4.84
N ARG A 71 6.27 40.28 -4.38
CA ARG A 71 7.32 40.45 -3.36
C ARG A 71 8.47 39.50 -3.70
N LYS A 72 9.62 40.09 -4.02
CA LYS A 72 10.88 39.36 -4.08
C LYS A 72 11.21 38.91 -2.67
N VAL A 73 11.24 37.60 -2.43
CA VAL A 73 12.02 37.02 -1.35
C VAL A 73 12.85 35.91 -1.99
N GLN A 74 14.14 36.19 -2.14
CA GLN A 74 15.14 35.24 -2.56
C GLN A 74 15.29 34.19 -1.45
N HIS A 75 14.78 32.99 -1.65
CA HIS A 75 15.41 31.78 -1.16
C HIS A 75 15.46 30.80 -2.34
N LYS A 76 16.67 30.36 -2.65
CA LYS A 76 17.01 29.54 -3.80
C LYS A 76 17.16 28.08 -3.32
N PRO A 77 16.12 27.23 -3.36
CA PRO A 77 16.34 25.80 -3.35
C PRO A 77 16.70 25.35 -4.77
N ILE A 78 17.98 24.97 -4.89
CA ILE A 78 18.49 23.80 -5.64
C ILE A 78 17.65 23.37 -6.86
N LEU A 79 18.19 23.78 -8.02
CA LEU A 79 18.22 23.09 -9.32
C LEU A 79 17.02 22.18 -9.64
N GLU A 80 16.09 22.78 -10.38
CA GLU A 80 15.29 22.11 -11.40
C GLU A 80 16.19 21.22 -12.26
N HIS A 81 16.11 19.91 -12.07
CA HIS A 81 16.56 18.95 -13.08
C HIS A 81 15.34 18.22 -13.60
N ASN A 82 14.81 18.77 -14.70
CA ASN A 82 14.04 18.09 -15.74
C ASN A 82 12.93 17.16 -15.24
N ALA A 83 11.74 17.73 -15.01
CA ALA A 83 10.52 17.00 -15.32
C ALA A 83 10.38 17.00 -16.85
N PRO A 84 10.49 15.86 -17.57
CA PRO A 84 9.96 15.80 -18.91
C PRO A 84 8.45 15.62 -18.78
N ALA A 85 7.76 16.56 -19.41
CA ALA A 85 6.38 16.41 -19.84
C ALA A 85 6.12 15.02 -20.41
N SER A 86 4.99 14.42 -20.05
CA SER A 86 4.19 13.51 -20.89
C SER A 86 4.96 12.61 -21.87
N GLY A 87 5.97 11.87 -21.40
CA GLY A 87 6.69 10.87 -22.20
C GLY A 87 6.23 9.46 -21.81
N ASP A 88 6.35 8.50 -22.73
CA ASP A 88 6.19 7.09 -22.39
C ASP A 88 7.20 6.71 -21.29
N VAL A 89 6.72 6.03 -20.24
CA VAL A 89 7.51 5.62 -19.07
C VAL A 89 7.20 4.16 -18.80
N PHE A 90 8.24 3.36 -18.52
CA PHE A 90 8.07 2.01 -17.99
C PHE A 90 7.84 2.08 -16.49
N GLU A 91 6.77 1.45 -16.01
CA GLU A 91 6.45 1.33 -14.58
C GLU A 91 6.47 -0.14 -14.15
N ILE A 92 7.22 -0.44 -13.09
CA ILE A 92 7.26 -1.76 -12.45
C ILE A 92 6.74 -1.61 -11.02
N VAL A 93 5.73 -2.40 -10.66
CA VAL A 93 5.13 -2.40 -9.32
C VAL A 93 5.46 -3.72 -8.61
N TYR A 94 6.14 -3.63 -7.47
CA TYR A 94 6.51 -4.80 -6.66
C TYR A 94 5.39 -5.18 -5.67
N PRO A 95 5.33 -6.45 -5.20
CA PRO A 95 4.30 -6.89 -4.24
C PRO A 95 4.32 -6.15 -2.90
N ASN A 96 5.45 -5.55 -2.53
CA ASN A 96 5.60 -4.70 -1.35
C ASN A 96 5.14 -3.25 -1.58
N GLY A 97 4.63 -2.93 -2.77
CA GLY A 97 4.13 -1.61 -3.15
C GLY A 97 5.18 -0.63 -3.68
N VAL A 98 6.47 -1.02 -3.73
CA VAL A 98 7.50 -0.19 -4.36
C VAL A 98 7.21 -0.05 -5.85
N LYS A 99 7.32 1.17 -6.39
CA LYS A 99 7.13 1.45 -7.81
C LYS A 99 8.42 2.02 -8.41
N LEU A 100 8.95 1.35 -9.42
CA LEU A 100 10.07 1.83 -10.21
C LEU A 100 9.54 2.44 -11.51
N ARG A 101 9.90 3.70 -11.78
CA ARG A 101 9.51 4.42 -13.01
C ARG A 101 10.76 4.79 -13.79
N VAL A 102 10.82 4.35 -15.04
CA VAL A 102 11.97 4.57 -15.93
C VAL A 102 11.48 5.24 -17.22
N PRO A 103 11.91 6.48 -17.51
CA PRO A 103 11.57 7.15 -18.76
C PRO A 103 12.02 6.35 -19.99
N VAL A 104 11.21 6.33 -21.05
CA VAL A 104 11.64 5.77 -22.33
C VAL A 104 12.81 6.61 -22.86
N GLY A 105 13.96 5.97 -23.07
CA GLY A 105 15.23 6.63 -23.42
C GLY A 105 16.20 6.84 -22.26
N ALA A 106 15.85 6.43 -21.04
CA ALA A 106 16.81 6.41 -19.93
C ALA A 106 17.99 5.47 -20.22
N ASP A 107 19.20 5.88 -19.83
CA ASP A 107 20.41 5.07 -20.00
C ASP A 107 20.34 3.83 -19.11
N ILE A 108 20.29 2.67 -19.75
CA ILE A 108 20.21 1.37 -19.07
C ILE A 108 21.44 1.08 -18.21
N ASN A 109 22.59 1.68 -18.52
CA ASN A 109 23.81 1.50 -17.72
C ASN A 109 23.72 2.24 -16.38
N GLN A 110 23.10 3.43 -16.36
CA GLN A 110 22.78 4.12 -15.11
C GLN A 110 21.74 3.36 -14.29
N LEU A 111 20.74 2.76 -14.96
CA LEU A 111 19.77 1.94 -14.26
C LEU A 111 20.42 0.70 -13.63
N ARG A 112 21.36 0.06 -14.34
CA ARG A 112 22.14 -1.09 -13.83
C ARG A 112 23.03 -0.75 -12.64
N SER A 113 23.59 0.47 -12.56
CA SER A 113 24.40 0.86 -11.40
C SER A 113 23.56 1.16 -10.15
N LEU A 114 22.31 1.59 -10.34
CA LEU A 114 21.35 1.86 -9.26
C LEU A 114 20.65 0.58 -8.76
N ILE A 115 20.29 -0.30 -9.70
CA ILE A 115 19.82 -1.64 -9.42
C ILE A 115 21.06 -2.52 -9.25
N LEU A 116 21.76 -2.34 -8.12
CA LEU A 116 22.71 -3.35 -7.66
C LEU A 116 21.91 -4.64 -7.45
N LEU A 117 21.86 -5.49 -8.48
CA LEU A 117 21.51 -6.89 -8.33
C LEU A 117 22.43 -7.40 -7.24
N THR A 118 21.85 -7.67 -6.07
CA THR A 118 22.50 -8.40 -5.00
C THR A 118 23.10 -9.66 -5.63
N GLN A 119 24.42 -9.64 -5.78
CA GLN A 119 25.19 -10.81 -6.19
C GLN A 119 25.41 -11.70 -4.97
#